data_AF-A0ABD0C532-F1
#
_entry.id   AF-A0ABD0C532-F1
#
_cell.length_a   1.000
_cell.length_b   1.000
_cell.length_c   1.000
_cell.angle_alpha   90.00
_cell.angle_beta   90.00
_cell.angle_gamma   90.00
#
_symmetry.space_group_name_H-M   'P 1'
#
loop_
_entity.id
_entity.type
_entity.pdbx_description
1 polymer ?
#
loop_
_entity_poly.entity_id
_entity_poly.type
_entity_poly.pdbx_seq_one_letter_code
_entity_poly.pdbx_strand_id
1 'polypeptide(L)'
;MIKYLEEEHDYSGYDEKYGWIHAIAHCSDALEVSVVQTSFNLDLINELLSATHKLFCQINKKFIDEEEYHLADVFIAGLQNNKLSSTDLIKWFNSFNFNPESSSQIEFHRFGNLKSFAEDIYVKLNTANLLDGDLKKYIEKEFSQMY
;
A
#
# COMPACT_ATOMS: atom_id res chain seq x y z
N MET A 1 -13.54 2.44 -7.97
CA MET A 1 -12.15 2.67 -7.52
C MET A 1 -11.56 1.40 -6.96
N ILE A 2 -12.08 0.84 -5.86
CA ILE A 2 -11.57 -0.44 -5.31
C ILE A 2 -11.57 -1.56 -6.37
N LYS A 3 -12.71 -1.78 -7.04
CA LYS A 3 -12.79 -2.74 -8.16
C LYS A 3 -11.82 -2.45 -9.30
N TYR A 4 -11.57 -1.17 -9.60
CA TYR A 4 -10.61 -0.78 -10.63
C TYR A 4 -9.19 -1.17 -10.22
N LEU A 5 -8.81 -0.86 -8.97
CA LEU A 5 -7.51 -1.24 -8.40
C LEU A 5 -7.31 -2.77 -8.40
N GLU A 6 -8.38 -3.52 -8.19
CA GLU A 6 -8.37 -4.99 -8.18
C GLU A 6 -8.21 -5.64 -9.57
N GLU A 7 -8.67 -4.96 -10.61
CA GLU A 7 -8.66 -5.41 -12.01
C GLU A 7 -7.52 -4.79 -12.82
N GLU A 8 -6.76 -3.85 -12.25
CA GLU A 8 -5.67 -3.15 -12.92
C GLU A 8 -4.45 -4.05 -13.15
N HIS A 9 -3.94 -4.00 -14.38
CA HIS A 9 -2.79 -4.75 -14.86
C HIS A 9 -1.76 -3.87 -15.56
N ASP A 10 -2.10 -2.60 -15.83
CA ASP A 10 -1.18 -1.57 -16.27
C ASP A 10 -0.61 -0.82 -15.06
N TYR A 11 0.66 -1.10 -14.78
CA TYR A 11 1.41 -0.47 -13.70
C TYR A 11 2.38 0.60 -14.26
N SER A 12 2.09 1.16 -15.43
CA SER A 12 2.91 2.19 -16.07
C SER A 12 2.70 3.54 -15.41
N GLY A 13 3.79 4.25 -15.16
CA GLY A 13 3.74 5.60 -14.62
C GLY A 13 3.64 6.63 -15.73
N TYR A 14 4.77 7.22 -16.15
CA TYR A 14 4.80 8.17 -17.27
C TYR A 14 5.01 7.50 -18.65
N ASP A 15 4.26 7.95 -19.66
CA ASP A 15 4.47 7.65 -21.07
C ASP A 15 4.72 8.94 -21.87
N GLU A 16 5.69 8.93 -22.79
CA GLU A 16 6.06 10.14 -23.56
C GLU A 16 4.93 10.69 -24.43
N LYS A 17 4.02 9.84 -24.90
CA LYS A 17 2.93 10.22 -25.79
C LYS A 17 1.66 10.55 -25.01
N TYR A 18 1.35 9.79 -23.98
CA TYR A 18 0.09 9.89 -23.24
C TYR A 18 0.22 10.66 -21.92
N GLY A 19 1.45 11.00 -21.51
CA GLY A 19 1.73 11.68 -20.26
C GLY A 19 1.62 10.73 -19.08
N TRP A 20 1.16 11.25 -17.96
CA TRP A 20 1.00 10.46 -16.75
C TRP A 20 -0.17 9.49 -16.86
N ILE A 21 0.13 8.20 -16.97
CA ILE A 21 -0.86 7.12 -16.94
C ILE A 21 -1.15 6.76 -15.48
N HIS A 22 -0.11 6.43 -14.72
CA HIS A 22 -0.05 6.10 -13.28
C HIS A 22 -1.40 5.82 -12.62
N ALA A 23 -2.14 4.83 -13.15
CA ALA A 23 -3.54 4.65 -12.81
C ALA A 23 -3.74 4.29 -11.33
N ILE A 24 -2.75 3.61 -10.73
CA ILE A 24 -2.73 3.28 -9.31
C ILE A 24 -2.61 4.54 -8.45
N ALA A 25 -1.76 5.51 -8.83
CA ALA A 25 -1.61 6.76 -8.10
C ALA A 25 -2.94 7.54 -8.11
N HIS A 26 -3.51 7.77 -9.29
CA HIS A 26 -4.80 8.44 -9.44
C HIS A 26 -5.96 7.76 -8.70
N CYS A 27 -6.01 6.42 -8.75
CA CYS A 27 -7.01 5.66 -8.02
C CYS A 27 -6.82 5.82 -6.50
N SER A 28 -5.57 5.85 -6.06
CA SER A 28 -5.21 6.02 -4.64
C SER A 28 -5.57 7.42 -4.14
N ASP A 29 -5.28 8.49 -4.88
CA ASP A 29 -5.68 9.86 -4.53
C ASP A 29 -7.19 9.97 -4.28
N ALA A 30 -7.97 9.35 -5.16
CA ALA A 30 -9.42 9.36 -5.03
C ALA A 30 -9.92 8.44 -3.89
N LEU A 31 -9.20 7.36 -3.57
CA LEU A 31 -9.49 6.49 -2.42
C LEU A 31 -9.13 7.16 -1.09
N GLU A 32 -8.05 7.94 -1.02
CA GLU A 32 -7.62 8.69 0.17
C GLU A 32 -8.73 9.64 0.64
N VAL A 33 -9.30 10.43 -0.26
CA VAL A 33 -10.42 11.33 0.09
C VAL A 33 -11.71 10.57 0.41
N SER A 34 -11.85 9.35 -0.13
CA SER A 34 -13.04 8.52 0.05
C SER A 34 -13.04 7.75 1.36
N VAL A 35 -11.89 7.22 1.80
CA VAL A 35 -11.79 6.32 2.96
C VAL A 35 -12.25 7.01 4.24
N VAL A 36 -12.08 8.33 4.33
CA VAL A 36 -12.45 9.13 5.51
C VAL A 36 -13.95 9.45 5.56
N GLN A 37 -14.70 9.23 4.48
CA GLN A 37 -16.13 9.57 4.42
C GLN A 37 -16.97 8.63 5.30
N THR A 38 -18.08 9.14 5.83
CA THR A 38 -19.00 8.33 6.66
C THR A 38 -19.62 7.16 5.90
N SER A 39 -19.81 7.31 4.58
CA SER A 39 -20.29 6.25 3.69
C SER A 39 -19.28 5.15 3.42
N PHE A 40 -17.99 5.38 3.71
CA PHE A 40 -16.95 4.36 3.59
C PHE A 40 -17.02 3.43 4.81
N ASN A 41 -17.78 2.35 4.66
CA ASN A 41 -18.11 1.41 5.72
C ASN A 41 -17.07 0.27 5.82
N LEU A 42 -17.26 -0.63 6.78
CA LEU A 42 -16.35 -1.75 7.02
C LEU A 42 -16.24 -2.71 5.83
N ASP A 43 -17.32 -2.92 5.08
CA ASP A 43 -17.31 -3.77 3.89
C ASP A 43 -16.36 -3.19 2.83
N LEU A 44 -16.42 -1.87 2.60
CA LEU A 44 -15.50 -1.18 1.70
C LEU A 44 -14.04 -1.20 2.19
N ILE A 45 -13.80 -1.19 3.51
CA ILE A 45 -12.44 -1.37 4.05
C ILE A 45 -11.94 -2.79 3.76
N ASN A 46 -12.77 -3.81 3.94
CA ASN A 46 -12.41 -5.20 3.62
C ASN A 46 -12.14 -5.38 2.12
N GLU A 47 -12.97 -4.77 1.26
CA GLU A 47 -12.75 -4.76 -0.19
C GLU A 47 -11.43 -4.05 -0.53
N LEU A 48 -11.13 -2.90 0.08
CA LEU A 48 -9.87 -2.18 -0.12
C LEU A 48 -8.66 -3.07 0.24
N LEU A 49 -8.67 -3.69 1.42
CA LEU A 49 -7.61 -4.59 1.88
C LEU A 49 -7.43 -5.79 0.94
N SER A 50 -8.53 -6.38 0.46
CA SER A 50 -8.49 -7.49 -0.50
C SER A 50 -7.93 -7.05 -1.86
N ALA A 51 -8.36 -5.90 -2.37
CA ALA A 51 -7.93 -5.38 -3.66
C ALA A 51 -6.44 -5.03 -3.67
N THR A 52 -5.95 -4.37 -2.62
CA THR A 52 -4.53 -4.03 -2.50
C THR A 52 -3.67 -5.25 -2.25
N HIS A 53 -4.14 -6.24 -1.49
CA HIS A 53 -3.44 -7.52 -1.36
C HIS A 53 -3.23 -8.18 -2.72
N LYS A 54 -4.29 -8.27 -3.52
CA LYS A 54 -4.23 -8.83 -4.87
C LYS A 54 -3.32 -8.01 -5.78
N LEU A 55 -3.36 -6.67 -5.71
CA LEU A 55 -2.46 -5.79 -6.46
C LEU A 55 -0.98 -6.12 -6.17
N PHE A 56 -0.58 -6.14 -4.89
CA PHE A 56 0.80 -6.48 -4.50
C PHE A 56 1.18 -7.93 -4.89
N CYS A 57 0.23 -8.86 -4.89
CA CYS A 57 0.46 -10.23 -5.33
C CYS A 57 0.56 -10.37 -6.85
N GLN A 58 -0.04 -9.47 -7.63
CA GLN A 58 -0.08 -9.55 -9.09
C GLN A 58 1.03 -8.75 -9.75
N ILE A 59 1.46 -7.64 -9.13
CA ILE A 59 2.49 -6.79 -9.69
C ILE A 59 3.77 -7.58 -9.97
N ASN A 60 4.33 -7.37 -11.17
CA ASN A 60 5.49 -8.08 -11.69
C ASN A 60 6.72 -7.18 -11.86
N LYS A 61 6.61 -5.89 -11.50
CA LYS A 61 7.67 -4.90 -11.56
C LYS A 61 7.71 -4.03 -10.30
N LYS A 62 8.82 -3.34 -10.08
CA LYS A 62 8.87 -2.24 -9.09
C LYS A 62 8.01 -1.10 -9.64
N PHE A 63 7.29 -0.40 -8.75
CA PHE A 63 6.70 0.89 -9.06
C PHE A 63 7.79 1.90 -9.39
N ILE A 64 7.49 2.85 -10.28
CA ILE A 64 8.53 3.72 -10.88
C ILE A 64 8.26 5.18 -10.53
N ASP A 65 6.98 5.56 -10.44
CA ASP A 65 6.53 6.94 -10.30
C ASP A 65 5.69 7.09 -9.01
N GLU A 66 6.20 6.51 -7.93
CA GLU A 66 5.71 6.67 -6.55
C GLU A 66 4.30 6.12 -6.26
N GLU A 67 3.80 5.21 -7.09
CA GLU A 67 2.44 4.68 -6.95
C GLU A 67 2.18 4.03 -5.57
N GLU A 68 3.19 3.42 -4.95
CA GLU A 68 3.05 2.86 -3.60
C GLU A 68 2.93 3.91 -2.49
N TYR A 69 3.46 5.12 -2.69
CA TYR A 69 3.36 6.21 -1.71
C TYR A 69 1.97 6.84 -1.73
N HIS A 70 1.41 7.04 -2.93
CA HIS A 70 0.01 7.42 -3.08
C HIS A 70 -0.92 6.37 -2.46
N LEU A 71 -0.63 5.08 -2.67
CA LEU A 71 -1.41 4.01 -2.05
C LEU A 71 -1.26 4.00 -0.51
N ALA A 72 -0.07 4.29 0.01
CA ALA A 72 0.16 4.42 1.45
C ALA A 72 -0.69 5.53 2.09
N ASP A 73 -0.89 6.65 1.39
CA ASP A 73 -1.72 7.76 1.87
C ASP A 73 -3.18 7.34 2.14
N VAL A 74 -3.73 6.40 1.36
CA VAL A 74 -5.05 5.81 1.62
C VAL A 74 -5.10 5.13 2.99
N PHE A 75 -4.07 4.36 3.33
CA PHE A 75 -3.99 3.63 4.59
C PHE A 75 -3.71 4.56 5.77
N ILE A 76 -2.86 5.56 5.57
CA ILE A 76 -2.59 6.61 6.56
C ILE A 76 -3.88 7.35 6.89
N ALA A 77 -4.62 7.81 5.87
CA ALA A 77 -5.91 8.47 6.06
C ALA A 77 -6.91 7.57 6.79
N GLY A 78 -6.94 6.28 6.46
CA GLY A 78 -7.75 5.27 7.13
C GLY A 78 -7.41 5.11 8.62
N LEU A 79 -6.12 5.01 8.95
CA LEU A 79 -5.63 4.91 10.34
C LEU A 79 -5.94 6.17 11.15
N GLN A 80 -5.63 7.35 10.59
CA GLN A 80 -5.86 8.64 11.25
C GLN A 80 -7.35 8.90 11.56
N ASN A 81 -8.25 8.32 10.76
CA ASN A 81 -9.69 8.48 10.91
C ASN A 81 -10.37 7.26 11.57
N ASN A 82 -9.61 6.35 12.18
CA ASN A 82 -10.11 5.15 12.85
C ASN A 82 -10.98 4.25 11.94
N LYS A 83 -10.74 4.29 10.63
CA LYS A 83 -11.37 3.41 9.63
C LYS A 83 -10.63 2.09 9.50
N LEU A 84 -9.32 2.13 9.72
CA LEU A 84 -8.43 0.99 9.78
C LEU A 84 -7.72 1.01 11.14
N SER A 85 -7.46 -0.16 11.72
CA SER A 85 -6.67 -0.29 12.94
C SER A 85 -5.25 -0.79 12.62
N SER A 86 -4.29 -0.47 13.48
CA SER A 86 -2.94 -1.03 13.41
C SER A 86 -2.94 -2.56 13.43
N THR A 87 -3.83 -3.16 14.21
CA THR A 87 -3.98 -4.62 14.26
C THR A 87 -4.43 -5.19 12.92
N ASP A 88 -5.37 -4.55 12.23
CA ASP A 88 -5.85 -5.01 10.93
C ASP A 88 -4.79 -4.79 9.84
N LEU A 89 -4.05 -3.69 9.89
CA LEU A 89 -2.93 -3.45 8.98
C LEU A 89 -1.80 -4.49 9.18
N ILE A 90 -1.46 -4.83 10.42
CA ILE A 90 -0.47 -5.89 10.72
C ILE A 90 -0.96 -7.25 10.19
N LYS A 91 -2.24 -7.60 10.36
CA LYS A 91 -2.81 -8.83 9.79
C LYS A 91 -2.71 -8.82 8.26
N TRP A 92 -2.97 -7.68 7.63
CA TRP A 92 -2.85 -7.51 6.19
C TRP A 92 -1.40 -7.70 5.72
N PHE A 93 -0.41 -7.10 6.39
CA PHE A 93 1.00 -7.34 6.08
C PHE A 93 1.40 -8.82 6.23
N ASN A 94 0.93 -9.49 7.30
CA ASN A 94 1.19 -10.91 7.53
C ASN A 94 0.51 -11.85 6.52
N SER A 95 -0.37 -11.34 5.66
CA SER A 95 -1.01 -12.13 4.60
C SER A 95 -0.15 -12.23 3.33
N PHE A 96 0.97 -11.51 3.26
CA PHE A 96 1.97 -11.66 2.20
C PHE A 96 3.00 -12.72 2.57
N ASN A 97 3.45 -13.48 1.58
CA ASN A 97 4.49 -14.49 1.72
C ASN A 97 5.63 -14.24 0.72
N PHE A 98 5.98 -12.97 0.50
CA PHE A 98 7.07 -12.60 -0.38
C PHE A 98 8.40 -13.00 0.24
N ASN A 99 9.25 -13.67 -0.53
CA ASN A 99 10.58 -14.05 -0.06
C ASN A 99 11.63 -13.09 -0.65
N PRO A 100 12.16 -12.14 0.14
CA PRO A 100 13.15 -11.21 -0.38
C PRO A 100 14.54 -11.84 -0.62
N GLU A 101 14.81 -13.04 -0.09
CA GLU A 101 16.06 -13.79 -0.33
C GLU A 101 15.96 -14.62 -1.61
N SER A 102 14.79 -14.62 -2.25
CA SER A 102 14.54 -15.35 -3.48
C SER A 102 15.42 -14.81 -4.61
N SER A 103 15.94 -15.72 -5.45
CA SER A 103 16.58 -15.35 -6.72
C SER A 103 15.57 -14.89 -7.78
N SER A 104 14.27 -14.92 -7.48
CA SER A 104 13.21 -14.42 -8.35
C SER A 104 13.15 -12.89 -8.31
N GLN A 105 13.43 -12.26 -9.46
CA GLN A 105 13.28 -10.81 -9.63
C GLN A 105 11.86 -10.32 -9.26
N ILE A 106 10.82 -11.11 -9.57
CA ILE A 106 9.43 -10.73 -9.26
C ILE A 106 9.21 -10.69 -7.75
N GLU A 107 9.73 -11.68 -7.00
CA GLU A 107 9.61 -11.68 -5.54
C GLU A 107 10.36 -10.51 -4.92
N PHE A 108 11.55 -10.20 -5.43
CA PHE A 108 12.32 -9.03 -5.03
C PHE A 108 11.54 -7.72 -5.28
N HIS A 109 10.92 -7.55 -6.44
CA HIS A 109 10.11 -6.37 -6.75
C HIS A 109 8.88 -6.25 -5.85
N ARG A 110 8.15 -7.35 -5.62
CA ARG A 110 6.95 -7.36 -4.77
C ARG A 110 7.28 -7.00 -3.33
N PHE A 111 8.32 -7.61 -2.75
CA PHE A 111 8.79 -7.22 -1.43
C PHE A 111 9.26 -5.77 -1.41
N GLY A 112 10.02 -5.34 -2.41
CA GLY A 112 10.49 -3.96 -2.52
C GLY A 112 9.35 -2.93 -2.58
N ASN A 113 8.25 -3.22 -3.28
CA ASN A 113 7.06 -2.37 -3.28
C ASN A 113 6.38 -2.35 -1.91
N LEU A 114 6.17 -3.52 -1.30
CA LEU A 114 5.52 -3.62 0.01
C LEU A 114 6.34 -2.94 1.11
N LYS A 115 7.67 -3.05 1.03
CA LYS A 115 8.62 -2.37 1.92
C LYS A 115 8.51 -0.85 1.78
N SER A 116 8.61 -0.32 0.57
CA SER A 116 8.49 1.13 0.32
C SER A 116 7.16 1.69 0.83
N PHE A 117 6.06 0.97 0.59
CA PHE A 117 4.74 1.27 1.15
C PHE A 117 4.77 1.32 2.69
N ALA A 118 5.33 0.30 3.36
CA ALA A 118 5.39 0.24 4.82
C ALA A 118 6.27 1.34 5.43
N GLU A 119 7.41 1.63 4.79
CA GLU A 119 8.34 2.68 5.24
C GLU A 119 7.71 4.07 5.13
N ASP A 120 6.92 4.33 4.10
CA ASP A 120 6.21 5.62 3.98
C ASP A 120 5.14 5.79 5.06
N ILE A 121 4.35 4.75 5.34
CA ILE A 121 3.42 4.71 6.48
C ILE A 121 4.15 5.01 7.79
N TYR A 122 5.30 4.35 8.02
CA TYR A 122 6.11 4.57 9.21
C TYR A 122 6.54 6.02 9.31
N VAL A 123 7.16 6.58 8.27
CA VAL A 123 7.74 7.92 8.30
C VAL A 123 6.66 8.97 8.50
N LYS A 124 5.56 8.92 7.74
CA LYS A 124 4.48 9.91 7.81
C LYS A 124 3.76 9.87 9.16
N LEU A 125 3.39 8.68 9.66
CA LEU A 125 2.72 8.57 10.96
C LEU A 125 3.65 8.89 12.13
N ASN A 126 4.92 8.47 12.07
CA ASN A 126 5.89 8.77 13.14
C ASN A 126 6.17 10.28 13.21
N THR A 127 6.32 10.94 12.06
CA THR A 127 6.48 12.41 11.98
C THR A 127 5.28 13.14 12.56
N ALA A 128 4.07 12.62 12.34
CA ALA A 128 2.84 13.18 12.91
C ALA A 128 2.63 12.83 14.41
N ASN A 129 3.50 12.01 15.03
CA ASN A 129 3.30 11.43 16.36
C ASN A 129 2.00 10.61 16.48
N LEU A 130 1.58 9.97 15.39
CA LEU A 130 0.38 9.13 15.30
C LEU A 130 0.69 7.65 15.09
N LEU A 131 1.98 7.28 14.99
CA LEU A 131 2.37 5.89 14.79
C LEU A 131 2.14 5.07 16.07
N ASP A 132 1.22 4.12 15.97
CA ASP A 132 0.98 3.13 17.02
C ASP A 132 2.23 2.31 17.35
N GLY A 133 2.41 1.98 18.63
CA GLY A 133 3.61 1.32 19.13
C GLY A 133 3.79 -0.12 18.63
N ASP A 134 2.70 -0.84 18.37
CA ASP A 134 2.77 -2.20 17.85
C ASP A 134 3.03 -2.21 16.34
N LEU A 135 2.38 -1.31 15.60
CA LEU A 135 2.68 -1.09 14.18
C LEU A 135 4.14 -0.67 13.97
N LYS A 136 4.66 0.23 14.83
CA LYS A 136 6.06 0.64 14.82
C LYS A 136 7.01 -0.54 14.94
N LYS A 137 6.85 -1.34 16.00
CA LYS A 137 7.70 -2.51 16.25
C LYS A 137 7.60 -3.53 15.12
N TYR A 138 6.40 -3.72 14.56
CA TYR A 138 6.18 -4.62 13.43
C TYR A 138 6.98 -4.17 12.20
N ILE A 139 6.82 -2.91 11.77
CA ILE A 139 7.52 -2.40 10.58
C ILE A 139 9.03 -2.42 10.79
N GLU A 140 9.52 -2.00 11.97
CA GLU A 140 10.94 -2.09 12.30
C GLU A 140 11.44 -3.54 12.24
N LYS A 141 10.70 -4.51 12.79
CA LYS A 141 11.13 -5.90 12.76
C LYS A 141 11.16 -6.50 11.35
N GLU A 142 10.09 -6.30 10.57
CA GLU A 142 9.88 -7.00 9.30
C GLU A 142 10.52 -6.29 8.10
N PHE A 143 10.65 -4.96 8.13
CA PHE A 143 11.09 -4.17 6.98
C PHE A 143 12.38 -3.37 7.20
N SER A 144 12.84 -3.15 8.45
CA SER A 144 14.10 -2.43 8.72
C SER A 144 15.35 -3.31 8.65
N GLN A 145 15.20 -4.64 8.77
CA GLN A 145 16.33 -5.54 8.65
C GLN A 145 16.74 -5.63 7.17
N MET A 146 17.97 -5.20 6.91
CA MET A 146 18.58 -5.22 5.59
C MET A 146 18.97 -6.65 5.19
N TYR A 147 18.93 -6.86 3.88
CA TYR A 147 20.04 -7.50 3.17
C TYR A 147 21.25 -6.60 3.25
#